data_AF-A0A2E0XPJ2-F1
#
_entry.id   AF-A0A2E0XPJ2-F1
#
_cell.length_a   1.000
_cell.length_b   1.000
_cell.length_c   1.000
_cell.angle_alpha   90.00
_cell.angle_beta   90.00
_cell.angle_gamma   90.00
#
_symmetry.space_group_name_H-M   'P 1'
#
loop_
_entity.id
_entity.type
_entity.pdbx_description
1 polymer ?
#
loop_
_entity_poly.entity_id
_entity_poly.type
_entity_poly.pdbx_seq_one_letter_code
_entity_poly.pdbx_strand_id
1 'polypeptide(L)' 'MVRFQREFYLFPTHSSGRSGFDFICPLHNSADLTSFPRDPRLRRAVVAHLQASGYLRSGGGLLFAEDLDWGN' A
#
# COMPACT_ATOMS: atom_id res chain seq x y z
N MET A 1 -2.09 1.91 -10.27
CA MET A 1 -1.89 0.96 -9.16
C MET A 1 -3.03 -0.05 -9.06
N VAL A 2 -4.28 0.36 -8.81
CA VAL A 2 -5.40 -0.60 -8.59
C VAL A 2 -5.67 -1.52 -9.80
N ARG A 3 -5.54 -1.05 -11.06
CA ARG A 3 -5.65 -1.92 -12.25
C ARG A 3 -4.65 -3.09 -12.20
N PHE A 4 -3.36 -2.79 -12.01
CA PHE A 4 -2.29 -3.78 -11.91
C PHE A 4 -2.49 -4.82 -10.79
N GLN A 5 -3.14 -4.43 -9.69
CA GLN A 5 -3.40 -5.34 -8.58
C GLN A 5 -4.50 -6.37 -8.87
N ARG A 6 -5.33 -6.17 -9.90
CA ARG A 6 -6.41 -7.11 -10.25
C ARG A 6 -5.91 -8.40 -10.88
N GLU A 7 -4.73 -8.36 -11.49
CA GLU A 7 -4.08 -9.49 -12.16
C GLU A 7 -2.97 -10.10 -11.28
N PHE A 8 -2.87 -9.67 -10.02
CA PHE A 8 -1.89 -10.18 -9.06
C PHE A 8 -2.52 -11.21 -8.14
N TYR A 9 -2.11 -12.47 -8.29
CA TYR A 9 -2.62 -13.59 -7.50
C TYR A 9 -1.92 -13.62 -6.14
N LEU A 10 -2.62 -13.13 -5.11
CA LEU A 10 -2.06 -12.99 -3.77
C LEU A 10 -1.94 -14.34 -3.06
N PHE A 11 -0.82 -14.53 -2.36
CA PHE A 11 -0.69 -15.54 -1.32
C PHE A 11 -0.27 -14.89 0.01
N PRO A 12 -0.64 -15.49 1.16
CA PRO A 12 -0.32 -14.92 2.46
C PRO A 12 1.19 -14.81 2.66
N THR A 13 1.63 -13.63 3.12
CA THR A 13 3.00 -13.43 3.62
C THR A 13 2.94 -12.78 4.98
N HIS A 14 4.01 -12.96 5.76
CA HIS A 14 4.13 -12.29 7.04
C HIS A 14 4.14 -10.76 6.82
N SER A 15 3.37 -10.02 7.62
CA SER A 15 3.23 -8.57 7.51
C SER A 15 3.24 -7.92 8.89
N SER A 16 3.99 -6.83 9.02
CA SER A 16 4.15 -6.05 10.26
C SER A 16 3.00 -5.09 10.56
N GLY A 17 1.96 -5.03 9.70
CA GLY A 17 0.83 -4.10 9.87
C GLY A 17 1.16 -2.64 9.52
N ARG A 18 2.41 -2.35 9.15
CA ARG A 18 2.90 -1.06 8.64
C ARG A 18 3.61 -1.19 7.29
N SER A 19 3.36 -2.29 6.57
CA SER A 19 4.05 -2.60 5.32
C SER A 19 3.90 -1.47 4.30
N GLY A 20 5.02 -1.07 3.67
CA GLY A 20 5.00 -0.08 2.59
C GLY A 20 4.90 1.38 3.05
N PHE A 21 4.74 1.66 4.35
CA PHE A 21 4.58 3.03 4.85
C PHE A 21 5.74 3.95 4.46
N ASP A 22 6.98 3.51 4.68
CA ASP A 22 8.18 4.32 4.43
C ASP A 22 8.38 4.66 2.95
N PHE A 23 7.84 3.85 2.03
CA PHE A 23 7.85 4.13 0.58
C PHE A 23 6.81 5.18 0.19
N ILE A 24 5.65 5.16 0.83
CA ILE A 24 4.54 6.09 0.57
C ILE A 24 4.82 7.44 1.23
N CYS A 25 5.48 7.40 2.39
CA CYS A 25 5.72 8.50 3.32
C CYS A 25 7.21 8.66 3.66
N PRO A 26 8.10 8.84 2.66
CA PRO A 26 9.54 8.96 2.92
C PRO A 26 9.83 10.19 3.78
N LEU A 27 10.84 10.08 4.66
CA LEU A 27 11.38 11.18 5.50
C LEU A 27 10.52 11.64 6.68
N HIS A 28 9.42 10.98 7.01
CA HIS A 28 8.60 11.32 8.17
C HIS A 28 8.65 10.24 9.25
N ASN A 29 8.94 10.66 10.49
CA ASN A 29 8.93 9.77 11.63
C ASN A 29 7.50 9.23 11.85
N SER A 30 7.32 7.91 11.69
CA SER A 30 6.01 7.22 11.70
C SER A 30 5.22 7.32 13.03
N ALA A 31 5.75 8.02 14.02
CA ALA A 31 5.16 8.21 15.33
C ALA A 31 4.03 9.25 15.35
N ASP A 32 4.11 10.30 14.50
CA ASP A 32 3.09 11.36 14.47
C ASP A 32 2.42 11.46 13.09
N LEU A 33 1.25 10.85 12.99
CA LEU A 33 0.40 10.92 11.79
C LEU A 33 -0.41 12.22 11.71
N THR A 34 -0.46 13.03 12.77
CA THR A 34 -1.33 14.21 12.85
C THR A 34 -0.77 15.42 12.09
N SER A 35 0.55 15.57 12.07
CA SER A 35 1.28 16.62 11.34
C SER A 35 1.61 16.26 9.89
N PHE A 36 1.15 15.10 9.41
CA PHE A 36 1.60 14.53 8.14
C PHE A 36 1.02 15.26 6.90
N PRO A 37 1.85 15.61 5.91
CA PRO A 37 1.38 16.26 4.68
C PRO A 37 0.49 15.31 3.85
N ARG A 38 -0.77 15.70 3.67
CA ARG A 38 -1.84 14.87 3.10
C ARG A 38 -1.89 14.82 1.56
N ASP A 39 -0.83 15.27 0.88
CA ASP A 39 -0.71 15.15 -0.57
C ASP A 39 0.52 14.35 -0.99
N PRO A 40 0.38 13.46 -1.99
CA PRO A 40 -0.78 13.22 -2.87
C PRO A 40 -1.91 12.35 -2.24
N ARG A 41 -3.07 12.23 -2.93
CA ARG A 41 -4.27 11.46 -2.52
C ARG A 41 -4.00 10.09 -1.87
N LEU A 42 -2.99 9.35 -2.36
CA LEU A 42 -2.59 8.06 -1.77
C LEU A 42 -2.14 8.20 -0.32
N ARG A 43 -1.30 9.21 -0.01
CA ARG A 43 -0.83 9.48 1.35
C ARG A 43 -1.99 9.82 2.27
N ARG A 44 -2.95 10.63 1.80
CA ARG A 44 -4.17 10.97 2.55
C ARG A 44 -4.97 9.75 2.96
N ALA A 45 -5.21 8.84 2.01
CA ALA A 45 -5.97 7.63 2.24
C ALA A 45 -5.25 6.70 3.23
N VAL A 46 -3.93 6.57 3.09
CA VAL A 46 -3.11 5.74 3.99
C VAL A 46 -3.09 6.30 5.41
N VAL A 47 -2.89 7.60 5.59
CA VAL A 47 -2.90 8.25 6.91
C VAL A 47 -4.27 8.12 7.57
N ALA A 48 -5.36 8.38 6.83
CA ALA A 48 -6.71 8.24 7.36
C ALA A 48 -7.01 6.80 7.80
N HIS A 49 -6.58 5.80 7.01
CA HIS A 49 -6.74 4.37 7.35
C HIS A 49 -5.99 4.00 8.62
N LEU A 50 -4.74 4.45 8.76
CA LEU A 50 -3.94 4.21 9.96
C LEU A 50 -4.49 4.92 11.20
N GLN A 51 -5.00 6.15 11.04
CA GLN A 51 -5.67 6.89 12.13
C GLN A 51 -6.95 6.20 12.60
N ALA A 52 -7.66 5.53 11.71
CA ALA A 52 -8.82 4.69 12.03
C ALA A 52 -8.42 3.30 12.61
N SER A 53 -7.18 3.14 13.08
CA SER A 53 -6.62 1.86 13.60
C SER A 53 -6.56 0.73 12.57
N GLY A 54 -6.60 1.07 11.28
CA GLY A 54 -6.33 0.13 10.20
C GLY A 54 -4.86 -0.26 10.14
N TYR A 55 -4.58 -1.38 9.48
CA TYR A 55 -3.23 -1.86 9.21
C TYR A 55 -2.90 -1.79 7.72
N LEU A 56 -1.65 -1.47 7.40
CA LEU A 56 -1.11 -1.68 6.06
C LEU A 56 -0.51 -3.08 5.99
N ARG A 57 -1.01 -3.89 5.05
CA ARG A 57 -0.57 -5.27 4.87
C ARG A 57 0.31 -5.39 3.63
N SER A 58 1.35 -6.23 3.73
CA SER A 58 2.07 -6.74 2.58
C SER A 58 1.44 -8.06 2.15
N GLY A 59 1.47 -8.31 0.85
CA GLY A 59 1.15 -9.61 0.26
C GLY A 59 2.26 -9.99 -0.70
N GLY A 60 2.56 -11.29 -0.75
CA GLY A 60 3.27 -11.87 -1.89
C GLY A 60 2.25 -12.19 -2.96
N GLY A 61 2.71 -12.41 -4.19
CA GLY A 61 1.84 -12.87 -5.23
C GLY A 61 2.58 -13.25 -6.49
N LEU A 62 1.83 -13.81 -7.42
CA LEU A 62 2.30 -14.24 -8.72
C LEU A 62 1.66 -13.38 -9.81
N LEU A 63 2.42 -13.15 -10.87
CA LEU A 63 1.93 -12.62 -12.13
C LEU A 63 2.14 -13.73 -13.16
N PHE A 64 1.06 -14.18 -13.79
CA PHE A 64 1.14 -15.10 -14.90
C PHE A 64 1.09 -14.30 -16.18
N ALA A 65 2.09 -14.47 -17.05
CA ALA A 65 2.20 -13.69 -18.29
C ALA A 65 0.97 -13.83 -19.19
N GLU A 66 0.30 -14.98 -19.11
CA GLU A 66 -0.93 -15.33 -19.82
C GLU A 66 -2.12 -14.44 -19.45
N ASP A 67 -2.13 -13.98 -18.19
CA ASP A 67 -3.24 -13.23 -17.58
C ASP A 67 -3.00 -11.72 -17.58
N LEU A 68 -1.84 -11.27 -18.07
CA LEU A 68 -1.48 -9.86 -18.10
C LEU A 68 -2.20 -9.12 -19.23
N ASP A 69 -3.00 -8.12 -18.88
CA ASP A 69 -3.63 -7.17 -19.80
C ASP A 69 -3.37 -5.72 -19.36
N TRP A 70 -2.09 -5.37 -19.30
CA TRP A 70 -1.62 -4.04 -18.90
C TRP A 70 -1.60 -3.00 -20.03
N GLY A 71 -2.33 -3.29 -21.13
CA GLY A 71 -2.57 -2.42 -22.29
C GLY A 71 -1.66 -2.73 -23.49
N ASN A 72 -1.97 -2.39 -24.75
CA ASN A 72 -3.02 -1.55 -25.37
C ASN A 72 -3.63 -0.38 -24.57
#